data_AF-A0A7S2MGD9-F1
#
_entry.id   AF-A0A7S2MGD9-F1
#
_cell.length_a   1.000
_cell.length_b   1.000
_cell.length_c   1.000
_cell.angle_alpha   90.00
_cell.angle_beta   90.00
_cell.angle_gamma   90.00
#
_symmetry.space_group_name_H-M   'P 1'
#
loop_
_entity.id
_entity.type
_entity.pdbx_description
1 polymer ?
#
loop_
_entity_poly.entity_id
_entity_poly.type
_entity_poly.pdbx_seq_one_letter_code
_entity_poly.pdbx_strand_id
1 'polypeptide(L)'
;LRWSAAVQRHFGALEQGQWATGDAARAHFAGLGANLDAVGAEASLRAMLAVAVVKAPTDRGRFDALVLEELGRRLTDKQAVLQSMQEELAADAAAREAEVEAAMATL
;
A
#
# COMPACT_ATOMS: atom_id res chain seq x y z
N LEU A 1 6.91 -7.09 4.78
CA LEU A 1 6.28 -5.90 5.41
C LEU A 1 4.76 -6.07 5.41
N ARG A 2 4.04 -5.74 6.50
CA ARG A 2 2.56 -5.84 6.51
C ARG A 2 1.90 -4.97 5.42
N TRP A 3 2.57 -3.88 5.03
CA TRP A 3 2.20 -3.00 3.91
C TRP A 3 2.01 -3.75 2.60
N SER A 4 3.04 -4.44 2.12
CA SER A 4 3.03 -5.12 0.81
C SER A 4 1.95 -6.21 0.74
N ALA A 5 1.75 -6.95 1.83
CA ALA A 5 0.76 -8.00 1.91
C ALA A 5 -0.68 -7.45 1.86
N ALA A 6 -0.97 -6.36 2.58
CA ALA A 6 -2.28 -5.72 2.56
C ALA A 6 -2.58 -5.10 1.19
N VAL A 7 -1.61 -4.40 0.59
CA VAL A 7 -1.74 -3.80 -0.74
C VAL A 7 -1.98 -4.88 -1.81
N GLN A 8 -1.15 -5.92 -1.89
CA GLN A 8 -1.36 -7.01 -2.85
C GLN A 8 -2.70 -7.71 -2.67
N ARG A 9 -3.09 -8.04 -1.43
CA ARG A 9 -4.32 -8.76 -1.14
C ARG A 9 -5.57 -7.93 -1.46
N HIS A 10 -5.58 -6.66 -1.07
CA HIS A 10 -6.77 -5.84 -1.13
C HIS A 10 -6.82 -5.00 -2.40
N PHE A 11 -5.79 -4.20 -2.66
CA PHE A 11 -5.76 -3.36 -3.85
C PHE A 11 -5.58 -4.22 -5.11
N GLY A 12 -4.73 -5.25 -5.10
CA GLY A 12 -4.58 -6.14 -6.25
C GLY A 12 -5.88 -6.85 -6.64
N ALA A 13 -6.65 -7.31 -5.65
CA ALA A 13 -7.97 -7.89 -5.89
C ALA A 13 -8.89 -6.87 -6.57
N LEU A 14 -8.94 -5.62 -6.07
CA LEU A 14 -9.74 -4.51 -6.60
C LEU A 14 -9.31 -4.05 -7.99
N GLU A 15 -8.02 -4.00 -8.27
CA GLU A 15 -7.52 -3.61 -9.58
C GLU A 15 -7.93 -4.63 -10.64
N GLN A 16 -7.78 -5.92 -10.33
CA GLN A 16 -7.90 -7.03 -11.28
C GLN A 16 -9.32 -7.57 -11.49
N GLY A 17 -10.32 -7.09 -10.77
CA GLY A 17 -11.67 -7.68 -10.90
C GLY A 17 -11.92 -8.92 -10.03
N GLN A 18 -11.03 -9.24 -9.11
CA GLN A 18 -11.03 -10.54 -8.42
C GLN A 18 -11.91 -10.53 -7.16
N TRP A 19 -13.21 -10.34 -7.35
CA TRP A 19 -14.21 -10.46 -6.30
C TRP A 19 -15.53 -11.01 -6.88
N ALA A 20 -16.23 -11.82 -6.09
CA ALA A 20 -17.47 -12.46 -6.55
C ALA A 20 -18.69 -11.52 -6.52
N THR A 21 -18.71 -10.53 -5.63
CA THR A 21 -19.85 -9.63 -5.41
C THR A 21 -19.38 -8.20 -5.12
N GLY A 22 -20.26 -7.23 -5.32
CA GLY A 22 -19.98 -5.83 -4.96
C GLY A 22 -19.66 -5.66 -3.47
N ASP A 23 -20.23 -6.48 -2.59
CA ASP A 23 -19.91 -6.45 -1.15
C ASP A 23 -18.52 -6.99 -0.85
N ALA A 24 -18.07 -8.02 -1.58
CA ALA A 24 -16.68 -8.47 -1.50
C ALA A 24 -15.70 -7.37 -1.95
N ALA A 25 -16.02 -6.62 -3.02
CA ALA A 25 -15.22 -5.46 -3.41
C ALA A 25 -15.18 -4.39 -2.31
N ARG A 26 -16.33 -4.05 -1.70
CA ARG A 26 -16.37 -3.11 -0.56
C ARG A 26 -15.53 -3.61 0.62
N ALA A 27 -15.53 -4.91 0.89
CA ALA A 27 -14.71 -5.50 1.94
C ALA A 27 -13.20 -5.39 1.63
N HIS A 28 -12.78 -5.60 0.38
CA HIS A 28 -11.38 -5.34 -0.01
C HIS A 28 -11.04 -3.85 0.14
N PHE A 29 -11.94 -2.95 -0.26
CA PHE A 29 -11.71 -1.51 -0.11
C PHE A 29 -11.60 -1.08 1.36
N ALA A 30 -12.49 -1.58 2.22
CA ALA A 30 -12.40 -1.37 3.67
C ALA A 30 -11.11 -1.95 4.27
N GLY A 31 -10.64 -3.09 3.75
CA GLY A 31 -9.38 -3.73 4.15
C GLY A 31 -8.13 -2.89 3.86
N LEU A 32 -8.22 -1.92 2.95
CA LEU A 32 -7.14 -0.93 2.73
C LEU A 32 -7.08 0.12 3.84
N GLY A 33 -8.16 0.36 4.60
CA GLY A 33 -8.25 1.23 5.79
C GLY A 33 -7.08 2.19 6.02
N ALA A 34 -6.20 1.84 6.96
CA ALA A 34 -5.05 2.66 7.37
C ALA A 34 -4.03 2.92 6.25
N ASN A 35 -3.94 2.06 5.23
CA ASN A 35 -3.10 2.32 4.06
C ASN A 35 -3.62 3.51 3.25
N LEU A 36 -4.93 3.72 3.18
CA LEU A 36 -5.53 4.90 2.53
C LEU A 36 -5.13 6.19 3.26
N ASP A 37 -5.09 6.16 4.60
CA ASP A 37 -4.62 7.30 5.40
C ASP A 37 -3.12 7.56 5.16
N ALA A 38 -2.31 6.49 5.15
CA ALA A 38 -0.86 6.57 5.01
C ALA A 38 -0.38 7.06 3.63
N VAL A 39 -1.21 6.94 2.58
CA VAL A 39 -0.95 7.51 1.25
C VAL A 39 -1.66 8.85 1.01
N GLY A 40 -2.27 9.42 2.05
CA GLY A 40 -2.97 10.70 1.96
C GLY A 40 -4.18 10.65 1.03
N ALA A 41 -4.89 9.52 0.93
CA ALA A 41 -6.11 9.45 0.14
C ALA A 41 -7.20 10.32 0.80
N GLU A 42 -7.54 11.43 0.15
CA GLU A 42 -8.48 12.43 0.67
C GLU A 42 -9.92 11.91 0.60
N ALA A 43 -10.84 12.54 1.34
CA ALA A 43 -12.25 12.12 1.39
C ALA A 43 -12.90 12.07 -0.01
N SER A 44 -12.55 13.01 -0.90
CA SER A 44 -13.01 13.03 -2.29
C SER A 44 -12.51 11.81 -3.07
N LEU A 45 -11.22 11.48 -2.97
CA LEU A 45 -10.63 10.29 -3.60
C LEU A 45 -11.28 9.01 -3.08
N ARG A 46 -11.52 8.91 -1.77
CA ARG A 46 -12.21 7.75 -1.17
C ARG A 46 -13.64 7.60 -1.65
N ALA A 47 -14.37 8.70 -1.78
CA ALA A 47 -15.73 8.68 -2.30
C ALA A 47 -15.76 8.20 -3.76
N MET A 48 -14.83 8.67 -4.59
CA MET A 48 -14.68 8.21 -5.97
C MET A 48 -14.30 6.72 -6.04
N LEU A 49 -13.33 6.29 -5.23
CA LEU A 49 -12.91 4.89 -5.14
C LEU A 49 -14.06 3.99 -4.72
N ALA A 50 -14.87 4.37 -3.74
CA ALA A 50 -16.01 3.57 -3.27
C ALA A 50 -17.02 3.24 -4.39
N VAL A 51 -17.12 4.09 -5.41
CA VAL A 51 -17.94 3.87 -6.61
C VAL A 51 -17.19 3.05 -7.66
N ALA A 52 -15.91 3.35 -7.90
CA ALA A 52 -15.10 2.69 -8.92
C ALA A 52 -14.79 1.21 -8.58
N VAL A 53 -14.53 0.91 -7.31
CA VAL A 53 -14.06 -0.42 -6.86
C VAL A 53 -15.09 -1.52 -6.98
N VAL A 54 -16.40 -1.18 -6.99
CA VAL A 54 -17.48 -2.18 -7.13
C VAL A 54 -17.80 -2.53 -8.59
N LYS A 55 -17.23 -1.80 -9.56
CA LYS A 55 -17.39 -2.07 -10.99
C LYS A 55 -16.32 -3.04 -11.45
N ALA A 56 -16.72 -4.05 -12.23
CA ALA A 56 -15.78 -4.96 -12.87
C ALA A 56 -14.84 -4.17 -13.82
N PRO A 57 -13.60 -4.62 -14.05
CA PRO A 57 -12.64 -3.91 -14.90
C PRO A 57 -13.18 -3.55 -16.29
N THR A 58 -14.00 -4.42 -16.88
CA THR A 58 -14.65 -4.20 -18.20
C THR A 58 -15.74 -3.13 -18.18
N ASP A 59 -16.32 -2.84 -17.02
CA ASP A 59 -17.42 -1.89 -16.84
C ASP A 59 -16.92 -0.53 -16.33
N ARG A 60 -15.61 -0.37 -16.14
CA ARG A 60 -14.99 0.87 -15.68
C ARG A 60 -14.90 1.87 -16.81
N GLY A 61 -15.42 3.06 -16.57
CA GLY A 61 -15.15 4.19 -17.43
C GLY A 61 -13.72 4.70 -17.25
N ARG A 62 -13.27 5.56 -18.16
CA ARG A 62 -11.93 6.20 -18.07
C ARG A 62 -11.66 6.84 -16.71
N PHE A 63 -12.68 7.46 -16.11
CA PHE A 63 -12.54 8.10 -14.81
C PHE A 63 -12.32 7.09 -13.68
N ASP A 64 -13.07 5.97 -13.68
CA ASP A 64 -12.89 4.91 -12.68
C ASP A 64 -11.46 4.35 -12.74
N ALA A 65 -10.94 4.14 -13.97
CA ALA A 65 -9.57 3.67 -14.19
C ALA A 65 -8.52 4.66 -13.66
N LEU A 66 -8.65 5.96 -13.94
CA LEU A 66 -7.73 6.99 -13.46
C LEU A 66 -7.70 7.08 -11.93
N VAL A 67 -8.85 6.94 -11.27
CA VAL A 67 -8.95 6.97 -9.81
C VAL A 67 -8.23 5.77 -9.18
N LEU A 68 -8.37 4.58 -9.77
CA LEU A 68 -7.65 3.38 -9.35
C LEU A 68 -6.15 3.47 -9.62
N GLU A 69 -5.76 3.97 -10.79
CA GLU A 69 -4.36 4.19 -11.18
C GLU A 69 -3.68 5.16 -10.20
N GLU A 70 -4.33 6.27 -9.87
CA GLU A 70 -3.80 7.24 -8.90
C GLU A 70 -3.60 6.60 -7.53
N LEU A 71 -4.55 5.79 -7.04
CA LEU A 71 -4.37 5.05 -5.80
C LEU A 71 -3.19 4.06 -5.89
N GLY A 72 -3.10 3.31 -6.99
CA GLY A 72 -2.03 2.34 -7.23
C GLY A 72 -0.64 2.99 -7.24
N ARG A 73 -0.53 4.16 -7.88
CA ARG A 73 0.67 4.99 -7.88
C ARG A 73 1.07 5.38 -6.47
N ARG A 74 0.15 5.98 -5.69
CA ARG A 74 0.46 6.41 -4.31
C ARG A 74 0.85 5.25 -3.39
N LEU A 75 0.21 4.08 -3.53
CA LEU A 75 0.54 2.87 -2.78
C LEU A 75 1.94 2.34 -3.12
N THR A 76 2.30 2.38 -4.41
CA THR A 76 3.63 1.97 -4.92
C THR A 76 4.72 2.92 -4.44
N ASP A 77 4.51 4.24 -4.56
CA ASP A 77 5.44 5.27 -4.10
C ASP A 77 5.71 5.11 -2.60
N LYS A 78 4.65 4.90 -1.80
CA LYS A 78 4.79 4.67 -0.36
C LYS A 78 5.53 3.38 -0.04
N GLN A 79 5.32 2.32 -0.82
CA GLN A 79 6.07 1.07 -0.65
C GLN A 79 7.56 1.28 -0.90
N ALA A 80 7.94 2.00 -1.96
CA ALA A 80 9.34 2.30 -2.27
C ALA A 80 10.01 3.09 -1.14
N VAL A 81 9.32 4.10 -0.59
CA VAL A 81 9.80 4.85 0.58
C VAL A 81 10.03 3.94 1.79
N LEU A 82 9.05 3.08 2.11
CA LEU A 82 9.16 2.16 3.25
C LEU A 82 10.30 1.16 3.07
N GLN A 83 10.56 0.70 1.85
CA GLN A 83 11.68 -0.18 1.53
C GLN A 83 13.02 0.53 1.72
N SER A 84 13.17 1.74 1.19
CA SER A 84 14.39 2.54 1.36
C SER A 84 14.68 2.85 2.84
N MET A 85 13.66 3.23 3.62
CA MET A 85 13.83 3.45 5.06
C MET A 85 14.25 2.18 5.80
N GLN A 86 13.75 1.01 5.38
CA GLN A 86 14.15 -0.26 5.99
C GLN A 86 15.62 -0.59 5.71
N GLU A 87 16.09 -0.35 4.50
CA GLU A 87 17.49 -0.55 4.11
C GLU A 87 18.43 0.37 4.88
N GLU A 88 18.07 1.66 5.02
CA GLU A 88 18.82 2.65 5.80
C GLU A 88 18.90 2.24 7.27
N LEU A 89 17.77 1.91 7.90
CA LEU A 89 17.74 1.48 9.30
C LEU A 89 18.51 0.17 9.53
N ALA A 90 18.50 -0.75 8.56
CA ALA A 90 19.28 -1.99 8.65
C ALA A 90 20.79 -1.72 8.58
N ALA A 91 21.22 -0.80 7.71
CA ALA A 91 22.62 -0.38 7.62
C ALA A 91 23.08 0.32 8.91
N ASP A 92 22.27 1.22 9.44
CA ASP A 92 22.56 1.92 10.71
C ASP A 92 22.65 0.93 11.88
N ALA A 93 21.73 -0.04 11.95
CA ALA A 93 21.76 -1.06 13.00
C ALA A 93 23.04 -1.91 12.94
N ALA A 94 23.44 -2.35 11.74
CA ALA A 94 24.67 -3.11 11.54
C ALA A 94 25.93 -2.30 11.91
N ALA A 95 25.96 -1.01 11.58
CA ALA A 95 27.06 -0.12 11.95
C ALA A 95 27.17 0.04 13.47
N ARG A 96 26.03 0.23 14.16
CA ARG A 96 25.99 0.33 15.63
C ARG A 96 26.39 -0.96 16.32
N GLU A 97 25.98 -2.11 15.78
CA GLU A 97 26.39 -3.41 16.30
C GLU A 97 27.91 -3.58 16.20
N ALA A 98 28.51 -3.22 15.05
CA ALA A 98 29.96 -3.26 14.88
C ALA A 98 30.72 -2.31 15.83
N GLU A 99 30.19 -1.10 16.07
CA GLU A 99 30.77 -0.15 17.04
C GLU A 99 30.75 -0.72 18.46
N VAL A 100 29.64 -1.34 18.87
CA VAL A 100 29.50 -1.96 20.20
C VAL A 100 30.47 -3.13 20.37
N GLU A 101 30.55 -4.02 19.37
CA GLU A 101 31.49 -5.15 19.39
C GLU A 101 32.95 -4.69 19.47
N ALA A 102 33.32 -3.67 18.69
CA ALA A 102 34.67 -3.10 18.74
C ALA A 102 34.98 -2.49 20.12
N ALA A 103 34.03 -1.79 20.73
CA ALA A 103 34.19 -1.22 22.06
C ALA A 103 34.31 -2.32 23.14
N MET A 104 33.54 -3.41 23.03
CA MET A 104 33.62 -4.55 23.95
C MET A 104 34.92 -5.33 23.82
N ALA A 105 35.50 -5.43 22.63
CA ALA A 105 36.79 -6.10 22.40
C ALA A 105 38.01 -5.33 22.94
N THR A 106 37.83 -4.05 23.31
CA THR A 106 38.90 -3.18 23.82
C THR A 106 38.87 -3.04 25.35
N LEU A 107 37.93 -3.71 26.02
CA LEU A 107 37.79 -3.82 27.48
C LEU A 107 38.46 -5.11 28.00
#